data_AF-A0A075LTQ0-F1
#
_entry.id   AF-A0A075LTQ0-F1
#
_cell.length_a   1.000
_cell.length_b   1.000
_cell.length_c   1.000
_cell.angle_alpha   90.00
_cell.angle_beta   90.00
_cell.angle_gamma   90.00
#
_symmetry.space_group_name_H-M   'P 1'
#
loop_
_entity.id
_entity.type
_entity.pdbx_description
1 polymer ?
#
loop_
_entity_poly.entity_id
_entity_poly.type
_entity_poly.pdbx_seq_one_letter_code
_entity_poly.pdbx_strand_id
1 'polypeptide(L)'
;MASKKFLRKKEQREKKTIARERIEILFTLAERVFPYDRGLANRYVEIALAVQQKAKIRMPRKWKRRYCKKCHSFLVPGVNARIRLRQKRMPHVVVKCLECGHIMRYPYLREKKIRRKEHRISVDSNGEEKTFKNTQSL
;
A
#
# COMPACT_ATOMS: atom_id res chain seq x y z
N MET A 1 -25.74 28.62 18.11
CA MET A 1 -25.88 27.46 17.19
C MET A 1 -24.56 26.87 16.67
N ALA A 2 -23.44 27.61 16.62
CA ALA A 2 -22.15 27.10 16.13
C ALA A 2 -21.48 26.03 17.04
N SER A 3 -21.69 26.11 18.36
CA SER A 3 -21.05 25.22 19.36
C SER A 3 -21.49 23.74 19.25
N LYS A 4 -22.79 23.44 19.10
CA LYS A 4 -23.28 22.06 18.88
C LYS A 4 -22.72 21.42 17.59
N LYS A 5 -22.55 22.21 16.53
CA LYS A 5 -21.95 21.73 15.26
C LYS A 5 -20.47 21.38 15.41
N PHE A 6 -19.75 22.10 16.27
CA PHE A 6 -18.35 21.84 16.60
C PHE A 6 -18.19 20.54 17.41
N LEU A 7 -18.98 20.35 18.48
CA LEU A 7 -18.96 19.15 19.31
C LEU A 7 -19.24 17.87 18.48
N ARG A 8 -20.26 17.89 17.62
CA ARG A 8 -20.58 16.77 16.71
C ARG A 8 -19.43 16.42 15.77
N LYS A 9 -18.72 17.43 15.24
CA LYS A 9 -17.55 17.22 14.39
C LYS A 9 -16.37 16.63 15.18
N LYS A 10 -16.18 17.04 16.43
CA LYS A 10 -15.14 16.51 17.33
C LYS A 10 -15.38 15.02 17.61
N GLU A 11 -16.59 14.66 18.05
CA GLU A 11 -16.98 13.26 18.27
C GLU A 11 -16.80 12.41 17.00
N GLN A 12 -17.17 12.94 15.83
CA GLN A 12 -17.00 12.22 14.57
C GLN A 12 -15.52 11.99 14.23
N ARG A 13 -14.63 12.92 14.59
CA ARG A 13 -13.18 12.75 14.41
C ARG A 13 -12.65 11.68 15.36
N GLU A 14 -13.03 11.72 16.63
CA GLU A 14 -12.64 10.72 17.64
C GLU A 14 -13.09 9.32 17.24
N LYS A 15 -14.33 9.15 16.80
CA LYS A 15 -14.84 7.86 16.27
C LYS A 15 -14.01 7.35 15.09
N LYS A 16 -13.56 8.23 14.20
CA LYS A 16 -12.67 7.86 13.07
C LYS A 16 -11.26 7.49 13.53
N THR A 17 -10.75 8.13 14.58
CA THR A 17 -9.45 7.82 15.18
C THR A 17 -9.49 6.43 15.82
N ILE A 18 -10.48 6.17 16.67
CA ILE A 18 -10.69 4.86 17.30
C ILE A 18 -10.88 3.77 16.24
N ALA A 19 -11.64 4.05 15.17
CA ALA A 19 -11.80 3.09 14.08
C ALA A 19 -10.47 2.78 13.36
N ARG A 20 -9.57 3.77 13.23
CA ARG A 20 -8.24 3.56 12.63
C ARG A 20 -7.38 2.67 13.52
N GLU A 21 -7.34 2.94 14.82
CA GLU A 21 -6.61 2.13 15.81
C GLU A 21 -7.11 0.69 15.81
N ARG A 22 -8.43 0.48 15.82
CA ARG A 22 -9.03 -0.86 15.74
C ARG A 22 -8.59 -1.62 14.49
N ILE A 23 -8.57 -0.97 13.33
CA ILE A 23 -8.07 -1.60 12.09
C ILE A 23 -6.60 -1.99 12.25
N GLU A 24 -5.76 -1.13 12.81
CA GLU A 24 -4.34 -1.41 13.00
C GLU A 24 -4.12 -2.61 13.94
N ILE A 25 -4.86 -2.69 15.03
CA ILE A 25 -4.82 -3.84 15.95
C ILE A 25 -5.25 -5.12 15.24
N LEU A 26 -6.40 -5.12 14.54
CA LEU A 26 -6.91 -6.30 13.83
C LEU A 26 -5.93 -6.83 12.77
N PHE A 27 -5.33 -5.94 11.99
CA PHE A 27 -4.32 -6.36 11.01
C PHE A 27 -3.02 -6.86 11.64
N THR A 28 -2.64 -6.31 12.80
CA THR A 28 -1.47 -6.79 13.55
C THR A 28 -1.72 -8.18 14.13
N LEU A 29 -2.93 -8.45 14.63
CA LEU A 29 -3.36 -9.78 15.06
C LEU A 29 -3.40 -10.76 13.88
N ALA A 30 -3.93 -10.33 12.73
CA ALA A 30 -3.93 -11.14 11.51
C ALA A 30 -2.51 -11.56 11.10
N GLU A 31 -1.53 -10.66 11.16
CA GLU A 31 -0.13 -10.97 10.87
C GLU A 31 0.46 -12.01 11.83
N ARG A 32 0.16 -11.90 13.13
CA ARG A 32 0.66 -12.83 14.16
C ARG A 32 0.05 -14.22 14.04
N VAL A 33 -1.23 -14.30 13.69
CA VAL A 33 -2.01 -15.55 13.64
C VAL A 33 -1.85 -16.27 12.31
N PHE A 34 -1.56 -15.57 11.21
CA PHE A 34 -1.39 -16.15 9.88
C PHE A 34 -0.55 -17.44 9.78
N PRO A 35 0.62 -17.57 10.43
CA PRO A 35 1.40 -18.81 10.35
C PRO A 35 0.75 -20.01 11.05
N TYR A 36 -0.14 -19.77 12.02
CA TYR A 36 -0.83 -20.82 12.78
C TYR A 36 -2.21 -21.14 12.20
N ASP A 37 -3.00 -20.10 11.91
CA ASP A 37 -4.36 -20.23 11.39
C ASP A 37 -4.66 -19.14 10.35
N ARG A 38 -4.75 -19.57 9.09
CA ARG A 38 -5.06 -18.70 7.96
C ARG A 38 -6.53 -18.28 7.93
N GLY A 39 -7.44 -19.15 8.38
CA GLY A 39 -8.87 -18.85 8.45
C GLY A 39 -9.15 -17.72 9.43
N LEU A 40 -8.56 -17.79 10.62
CA LEU A 40 -8.69 -16.74 11.63
C LEU A 40 -8.05 -15.42 11.18
N ALA A 41 -6.89 -15.47 10.51
CA ALA A 41 -6.28 -14.28 9.93
C ALA A 41 -7.20 -13.60 8.89
N ASN A 42 -7.84 -14.37 8.03
CA ASN A 42 -8.79 -13.86 7.05
C ASN A 42 -10.02 -13.24 7.72
N ARG A 43 -10.51 -13.87 8.80
CA ARG A 43 -11.62 -13.35 9.59
C ARG A 43 -11.31 -11.97 10.21
N TYR A 44 -10.10 -11.77 10.73
CA TYR A 44 -9.69 -10.45 11.22
C TYR A 44 -9.67 -9.38 10.13
N VAL A 45 -9.25 -9.74 8.91
CA VAL A 45 -9.28 -8.82 7.76
C VAL A 45 -10.72 -8.44 7.40
N GLU A 46 -11.65 -9.39 7.37
CA GLU A 46 -13.07 -9.12 7.12
C GLU A 46 -13.66 -8.15 8.15
N ILE A 47 -13.39 -8.38 9.44
CA ILE A 47 -13.85 -7.49 10.52
C ILE A 47 -13.24 -6.09 10.33
N ALA A 48 -11.96 -6.01 10.01
CA ALA A 48 -11.28 -4.72 9.78
C ALA A 48 -11.89 -3.96 8.59
N LEU A 49 -12.25 -4.67 7.51
CA LEU A 49 -12.93 -4.08 6.35
C LEU A 49 -14.35 -3.60 6.70
N ALA A 50 -15.10 -4.36 7.50
CA ALA A 50 -16.42 -3.94 7.97
C ALA A 50 -16.34 -2.66 8.83
N VAL A 51 -15.36 -2.59 9.75
CA VAL A 51 -15.07 -1.38 10.54
C VAL A 51 -14.70 -0.20 9.62
N GLN A 52 -13.85 -0.45 8.63
CA GLN A 52 -13.43 0.57 7.66
C GLN A 52 -14.62 1.18 6.92
N GLN A 53 -15.50 0.31 6.39
CA GLN A 53 -16.67 0.71 5.62
C GLN A 53 -17.66 1.48 6.50
N LYS A 54 -17.96 0.97 7.71
CA LYS A 54 -18.88 1.60 8.66
C LYS A 54 -18.40 2.97 9.12
N ALA A 55 -17.11 3.12 9.41
CA ALA A 55 -16.51 4.39 9.82
C ALA A 55 -16.22 5.34 8.63
N LYS A 56 -16.38 4.88 7.38
CA LYS A 56 -16.05 5.61 6.14
C LYS A 56 -14.64 6.19 6.18
N ILE A 57 -13.67 5.37 6.59
CA ILE A 57 -12.25 5.75 6.68
C ILE A 57 -11.43 5.13 5.56
N ARG A 58 -10.30 5.78 5.24
CA ARG A 58 -9.32 5.22 4.32
C ARG A 58 -8.43 4.24 5.07
N MET A 59 -8.21 3.07 4.48
CA MET A 59 -7.31 2.07 5.05
C MET A 59 -5.88 2.62 5.23
N PRO A 60 -5.22 2.38 6.38
CA PRO A 60 -3.84 2.79 6.62
C PRO A 60 -2.89 2.30 5.52
N ARG A 61 -1.88 3.10 5.19
CA ARG A 61 -0.97 2.82 4.05
C ARG A 61 -0.23 1.49 4.21
N LYS A 62 0.16 1.13 5.44
CA LYS A 62 0.83 -0.14 5.79
C LYS A 62 0.00 -1.35 5.38
N TRP A 63 -1.30 -1.33 5.66
CA TRP A 63 -2.20 -2.46 5.48
C TRP A 63 -2.91 -2.50 4.12
N LYS A 64 -3.00 -1.35 3.43
CA LYS A 64 -3.74 -1.20 2.17
C LYS A 64 -3.35 -2.20 1.05
N ARG A 65 -2.13 -2.75 1.09
CA ARG A 65 -1.61 -3.71 0.09
C ARG A 65 -1.46 -5.14 0.63
N ARG A 66 -1.80 -5.37 1.91
CA ARG A 66 -1.52 -6.60 2.67
C ARG A 66 -2.72 -7.56 2.73
N TYR A 67 -3.75 -7.34 1.93
CA TYR A 67 -4.88 -8.24 1.80
C TYR A 67 -5.37 -8.32 0.36
N CYS A 68 -6.03 -9.40 0.02
CA CYS A 68 -6.63 -9.58 -1.28
C CYS A 68 -7.99 -8.87 -1.36
N LYS A 69 -8.20 -8.05 -2.39
CA LYS A 69 -9.48 -7.35 -2.59
C LYS A 69 -10.64 -8.24 -3.05
N LYS A 70 -10.36 -9.49 -3.43
CA LYS A 70 -11.38 -10.44 -3.92
C LYS A 70 -11.84 -11.40 -2.82
N CYS A 71 -10.91 -12.17 -2.25
CA CYS A 71 -11.21 -13.18 -1.23
C CYS A 71 -10.95 -12.71 0.21
N HIS A 72 -10.54 -11.44 0.41
CA HIS A 72 -10.21 -10.85 1.72
C HIS A 72 -9.12 -11.57 2.52
N SER A 73 -8.36 -12.45 1.88
CA SER A 73 -7.28 -13.13 2.60
C SER A 73 -6.11 -12.23 2.91
N PHE A 74 -5.47 -12.47 4.06
CA PHE A 74 -4.27 -11.76 4.46
C PHE A 74 -3.09 -12.21 3.58
N LEU A 75 -2.35 -11.27 3.01
CA LEU A 75 -1.30 -11.56 2.02
C LEU A 75 0.09 -11.43 2.66
N VAL A 76 0.79 -12.56 2.69
CA VAL A 76 2.20 -12.66 3.10
C VAL A 76 3.06 -12.95 1.86
N PRO A 77 3.98 -12.03 1.50
CA PRO A 77 4.92 -12.25 0.41
C PRO A 77 5.73 -13.53 0.63
N GLY A 78 5.84 -14.37 -0.40
CA GLY A 78 6.59 -15.63 -0.34
C GLY A 78 5.75 -16.84 0.07
N VAL A 79 4.64 -16.65 0.79
CA VAL A 79 3.75 -17.75 1.20
C VAL A 79 2.54 -17.84 0.28
N ASN A 80 1.63 -16.86 0.33
CA ASN A 80 0.38 -16.86 -0.44
C ASN A 80 0.27 -15.66 -1.41
N ALA A 81 1.30 -14.80 -1.45
CA ALA A 81 1.36 -13.67 -2.35
C ALA A 81 2.64 -13.68 -3.18
N ARG A 82 2.50 -13.56 -4.51
CA ARG A 82 3.62 -13.39 -5.44
C ARG A 82 3.71 -11.93 -5.86
N ILE A 83 4.82 -11.29 -5.51
CA ILE A 83 5.08 -9.88 -5.84
C ILE A 83 6.07 -9.82 -7.01
N ARG A 84 5.75 -9.04 -8.04
CA ARG A 84 6.61 -8.80 -9.20
C ARG A 84 6.67 -7.31 -9.51
N LEU A 85 7.86 -6.80 -9.81
CA LEU A 85 8.05 -5.45 -10.32
C LEU A 85 8.06 -5.50 -11.85
N ARG A 86 7.24 -4.66 -12.49
CA ARG A 86 7.18 -4.55 -13.95
C ARG A 86 7.41 -3.09 -14.34
N GLN A 87 8.34 -2.88 -15.28
CA GLN A 87 8.73 -1.54 -15.72
C GLN A 87 8.22 -1.17 -17.13
N LYS A 88 7.78 -2.15 -17.93
CA LYS A 88 7.34 -1.94 -19.32
C LYS A 88 6.06 -1.08 -19.38
N ARG A 89 6.04 -0.08 -20.26
CA ARG A 89 5.01 0.97 -20.44
C ARG A 89 4.79 1.86 -19.21
N MET A 90 4.30 1.28 -18.11
CA MET A 90 4.07 1.98 -16.84
C MET A 90 4.75 1.19 -15.71
N PRO A 91 5.65 1.79 -14.90
CA PRO A 91 6.22 1.14 -13.72
C PRO A 91 5.14 0.83 -12.67
N HIS A 92 4.96 -0.45 -12.37
CA HIS A 92 3.98 -0.91 -11.39
C HIS A 92 4.43 -2.16 -10.61
N VAL A 93 3.93 -2.27 -9.39
CA VAL A 93 4.03 -3.46 -8.55
C VAL A 93 2.82 -4.34 -8.82
N VAL A 94 3.06 -5.59 -9.20
CA VAL A 94 2.02 -6.62 -9.37
C VAL A 94 2.03 -7.50 -8.13
N VAL A 95 0.90 -7.63 -7.47
CA VAL A 95 0.67 -8.55 -6.35
C VAL A 95 -0.37 -9.56 -6.79
N LYS A 96 0.04 -10.81 -6.98
CA LYS A 96 -0.86 -11.93 -7.29
C LYS A 96 -1.16 -12.70 -6.01
N CYS A 97 -2.45 -12.84 -5.69
CA CYS A 97 -2.92 -13.76 -4.66
C CYS A 97 -2.84 -15.19 -5.21
N LEU A 98 -2.17 -16.08 -4.48
CA LEU A 98 -2.02 -17.49 -4.86
C LEU A 98 -3.21 -18.35 -4.44
N GLU A 99 -4.08 -17.85 -3.55
CA GLU A 99 -5.29 -18.57 -3.13
C GLU A 99 -6.42 -18.43 -4.14
N CYS A 100 -6.77 -17.21 -4.56
CA CYS A 100 -7.88 -16.98 -5.51
C CYS A 100 -7.44 -16.55 -6.92
N GLY A 101 -6.13 -16.41 -7.15
CA GLY A 101 -5.57 -15.99 -8.44
C GLY A 101 -5.72 -14.49 -8.76
N HIS A 102 -6.39 -13.69 -7.93
CA HIS A 102 -6.63 -12.27 -8.21
C HIS A 102 -5.33 -11.46 -8.28
N ILE A 103 -5.26 -10.53 -9.24
CA ILE A 103 -4.06 -9.73 -9.52
C ILE A 103 -4.33 -8.26 -9.20
N MET A 104 -3.60 -7.73 -8.25
CA MET A 104 -3.63 -6.31 -7.87
C MET A 104 -2.41 -5.59 -8.45
N ARG A 105 -2.62 -4.39 -9.00
CA ARG A 105 -1.56 -3.58 -9.61
C ARG A 105 -1.47 -2.22 -8.93
N TYR A 106 -0.25 -1.82 -8.54
CA TYR A 106 0.02 -0.53 -7.90
C TYR A 106 1.08 0.24 -8.69
N PRO A 107 0.69 1.27 -9.46
CA PRO A 107 1.66 2.09 -10.20
C PRO A 107 2.51 2.94 -9.23
N TYR A 108 3.78 3.16 -9.58
CA TYR A 108 4.73 4.01 -8.83
C TYR A 108 5.35 5.11 -9.73
N LEU A 109 4.55 5.62 -10.65
CA LEU A 109 4.94 6.65 -11.63
C LEU A 109 5.41 7.95 -10.97
N ARG A 110 4.74 8.39 -9.91
CA ARG A 110 5.03 9.66 -9.24
C ARG A 110 6.43 9.63 -8.64
N GLU A 111 6.74 8.55 -7.93
CA GLU A 111 8.03 8.30 -7.31
C GLU A 111 9.15 8.25 -8.36
N LYS A 112 8.90 7.61 -9.53
CA LYS A 112 9.88 7.60 -10.63
C LYS A 112 10.10 8.98 -11.25
N LYS A 113 9.04 9.81 -11.37
CA LYS A 113 9.16 11.19 -11.87
C LYS A 113 9.96 12.07 -10.91
N ILE A 114 9.70 11.97 -9.60
CA ILE A 114 10.45 12.69 -8.56
C ILE A 114 11.93 12.30 -8.64
N ARG A 115 12.25 11.00 -8.63
CA ARG A 115 13.63 10.52 -8.75
C ARG A 115 14.35 11.00 -10.02
N ARG A 116 13.64 11.04 -11.16
CA ARG A 116 14.18 11.59 -12.42
C ARG A 116 14.47 13.09 -12.32
N LYS A 117 13.62 13.84 -11.62
CA LYS A 117 13.81 15.28 -11.39
C LYS A 117 15.00 15.54 -10.47
N GLU A 118 15.08 14.83 -9.35
CA GLU A 118 16.22 14.88 -8.41
C GLU A 118 17.53 14.55 -9.12
N HIS A 119 17.55 13.50 -9.93
CA HIS A 119 18.74 13.12 -10.69
C HIS A 119 19.15 14.17 -11.72
N ARG A 120 18.19 14.86 -12.35
CA ARG A 120 18.48 15.98 -13.27
C ARG A 120 19.14 17.15 -12.52
N ILE A 121 18.57 17.54 -11.38
CA ILE A 121 19.07 18.64 -10.55
C ILE A 121 20.47 18.35 -9.98
N SER A 122 20.79 17.09 -9.66
CA SER A 122 22.13 16.70 -9.18
C SER A 122 23.22 16.70 -10.26
N VAL A 123 22.85 16.69 -11.54
CA VAL A 123 23.80 16.75 -12.66
C VAL A 123 24.16 18.21 -13.00
N ASP A 124 23.31 19.16 -12.63
CA ASP A 124 23.50 20.59 -12.94
C ASP A 124 24.51 21.28 -11.99
N SER A 125 24.98 20.62 -10.91
CA SER A 125 25.83 21.25 -9.87
C SER A 125 27.34 21.05 -10.05
N ASN A 126 27.78 20.18 -10.96
CA ASN A 126 29.20 19.96 -11.31
C ASN A 126 29.31 19.73 -12.81
N GLY A 127 29.31 20.82 -13.59
CA GLY A 127 29.38 20.78 -15.06
C GLY A 127 30.61 20.06 -15.61
N GLU A 128 30.53 18.73 -15.70
CA GLU A 128 31.40 17.89 -16.53
C GLU A 128 30.53 16.89 -17.30
N GLU A 129 30.32 17.20 -18.58
CA GLU A 129 29.84 16.24 -19.56
C GLU A 129 30.88 15.11 -19.71
N LYS A 130 30.66 13.97 -19.03
CA LYS A 130 31.33 12.73 -19.44
C LYS A 130 30.71 12.26 -20.75
N THR A 131 31.21 12.83 -21.84
CA THR A 131 31.10 12.26 -23.18
C THR A 131 31.69 10.85 -23.13
N PHE A 132 30.84 9.83 -23.01
CA PHE A 132 31.25 8.50 -23.41
C PHE A 132 31.41 8.54 -24.93
N LYS A 133 32.65 8.77 -25.37
CA LYS A 133 33.06 8.53 -26.76
C LYS A 133 32.64 7.11 -27.10
N ASN A 134 31.64 7.03 -27.96
CA ASN A 134 31.19 5.81 -28.61
C ASN A 134 32.28 5.44 -29.62
N THR A 135 33.35 4.78 -29.19
CA THR A 135 34.32 4.17 -30.11
C THR A 135 33.74 2.85 -30.59
N GLN A 136 32.91 2.93 -31.63
CA GLN A 136 32.92 1.87 -32.64
C GLN A 136 34.28 1.92 -33.33
N SER A 137 35.11 0.90 -33.10
CA SER A 137 36.13 0.45 -34.04
C SER A 137 36.85 -0.77 -33.46
N LEU A 138 36.39 -1.97 -33.83
CA LEU A 138 37.13 -3.00 -34.56
C LEU A 138 36.13 -4.05 -35.05
#